data_AF-A0A1Q4ZEJ2-F1
#
_entry.id   AF-A0A1Q4ZEJ2-F1
#
_cell.length_a   1.000
_cell.length_b   1.000
_cell.length_c   1.000
_cell.angle_alpha   90.00
_cell.angle_beta   90.00
_cell.angle_gamma   90.00
#
_symmetry.space_group_name_H-M   'P 1'
#
loop_
_entity.id
_entity.type
_entity.pdbx_description
1 polymer ?
#
loop_
_entity_poly.entity_id
_entity_poly.type
_entity_poly.pdbx_seq_one_letter_code
_entity_poly.pdbx_strand_id
1 'polypeptide(L)'
;MRVPNNRVVSRSAAESARSTLVRLTASVGTAGLIAAAADPGLLAAVDQHAAGVRDSLQGDRRVLTVAALAGYAEGVLAAALEHGWRPPVKPIDWAQPDWLLTRLLAVCALARSLDPRHLA
;
A
#
# COMPACT_ATOMS: atom_id res chain seq x y z
N MET A 1 24.10 28.00 -11.90
CA MET A 1 23.37 27.80 -10.63
C MET A 1 23.16 26.30 -10.44
N ARG A 2 23.93 25.63 -9.58
CA ARG A 2 23.87 24.16 -9.40
C ARG A 2 22.84 23.85 -8.32
N VAL A 3 21.79 23.10 -8.66
CA VAL A 3 20.78 22.67 -7.69
C VAL A 3 21.44 21.70 -6.69
N PRO A 4 21.19 21.79 -5.37
CA PRO A 4 21.78 20.87 -4.41
C PRO A 4 21.35 19.43 -4.69
N ASN A 5 22.32 18.51 -4.82
CA ASN A 5 22.11 17.08 -5.13
C ASN A 5 21.07 16.41 -4.22
N ASN A 6 21.03 16.79 -2.93
CA ASN A 6 20.09 16.26 -1.94
C ASN A 6 18.60 16.52 -2.30
N ARG A 7 18.29 17.68 -2.90
CA ARG A 7 16.90 18.03 -3.30
C ARG A 7 16.42 17.21 -4.50
N VAL A 8 17.33 16.84 -5.39
CA VAL A 8 17.01 16.01 -6.56
C VAL A 8 16.74 14.58 -6.12
N VAL A 9 17.60 14.02 -5.24
CA VAL A 9 17.43 12.67 -4.69
C VAL A 9 16.15 12.54 -3.87
N SER A 10 15.82 13.53 -3.03
CA SER A 10 14.57 13.51 -2.26
C SER A 10 13.33 13.55 -3.17
N ARG A 11 13.41 14.31 -4.28
CA ARG A 11 12.32 14.38 -5.26
C ARG A 11 12.16 13.07 -6.00
N SER A 12 13.25 12.45 -6.47
CA SER A 12 13.18 11.15 -7.15
C SER A 12 12.68 10.04 -6.23
N ALA A 13 13.06 10.04 -4.95
CA ALA A 13 12.55 9.10 -3.97
C ALA A 13 11.03 9.27 -3.74
N ALA A 14 10.55 10.52 -3.67
CA ALA A 14 9.12 10.79 -3.56
C ALA A 14 8.35 10.33 -4.81
N GLU A 15 8.86 10.56 -6.02
CA GLU A 15 8.23 10.06 -7.25
C GLU A 15 8.23 8.54 -7.33
N SER A 16 9.33 7.90 -6.92
CA SER A 16 9.43 6.43 -6.87
C SER A 16 8.40 5.85 -5.90
N ALA A 17 8.29 6.41 -4.68
CA ALA A 17 7.30 5.99 -3.70
C ALA A 17 5.86 6.13 -4.23
N ARG A 18 5.54 7.25 -4.90
CA ARG A 18 4.23 7.44 -5.55
C ARG A 18 4.01 6.41 -6.65
N SER A 19 4.98 6.20 -7.52
CA SER A 19 4.89 5.21 -8.60
C SER A 19 4.62 3.81 -8.06
N THR A 20 5.27 3.42 -6.96
CA THR A 20 5.03 2.15 -6.28
C THR A 20 3.59 2.03 -5.79
N LEU A 21 3.05 3.05 -5.12
CA LEU A 21 1.66 3.03 -4.64
C LEU A 21 0.64 3.10 -5.80
N VAL A 22 0.93 3.79 -6.89
CA VAL A 22 0.10 3.78 -8.10
C VAL A 22 0.03 2.37 -8.70
N ARG A 23 1.17 1.68 -8.84
CA ARG A 23 1.18 0.29 -9.33
C ARG A 23 0.41 -0.65 -8.40
N LEU A 24 0.57 -0.49 -7.08
CA LEU A 24 -0.16 -1.28 -6.09
C LEU A 24 -1.68 -1.03 -6.15
N THR A 25 -2.06 0.22 -6.38
CA THR A 25 -3.47 0.61 -6.53
C THR A 25 -4.07 -0.01 -7.78
N ALA A 26 -3.34 0.05 -8.91
CA ALA A 26 -3.80 -0.56 -10.15
C ALA A 26 -3.95 -2.09 -10.04
N SER A 27 -3.04 -2.78 -9.33
CA SER A 27 -3.07 -4.24 -9.22
C SER A 27 -4.04 -4.77 -8.17
N VAL A 28 -4.18 -4.07 -7.03
CA VAL A 28 -4.93 -4.55 -5.86
C VAL A 28 -5.98 -3.53 -5.42
N GLY A 29 -5.60 -2.25 -5.34
CA GLY A 29 -6.43 -1.19 -4.74
C GLY A 29 -7.76 -0.96 -5.44
N THR A 30 -7.80 -0.81 -6.76
CA THR A 30 -9.03 -0.42 -7.48
C THR A 30 -10.14 -1.45 -7.29
N ALA A 31 -9.88 -2.71 -7.61
CA ALA A 31 -10.88 -3.77 -7.48
C ALA A 31 -11.19 -4.08 -6.00
N GLY A 32 -10.16 -4.13 -5.15
CA GLY A 32 -10.34 -4.48 -3.74
C GLY A 32 -11.11 -3.43 -2.94
N LEU A 33 -10.91 -2.13 -3.22
CA LEU A 33 -11.62 -1.07 -2.51
C LEU A 33 -13.09 -0.99 -2.95
N ILE A 34 -13.40 -1.34 -4.21
CA ILE A 34 -14.79 -1.50 -4.67
C ILE A 34 -15.43 -2.69 -3.95
N ALA A 35 -14.76 -3.84 -3.89
CA ALA A 35 -15.26 -5.01 -3.19
C ALA A 35 -15.48 -4.74 -1.69
N ALA A 36 -14.53 -4.08 -1.01
CA ALA A 36 -14.66 -3.71 0.39
C ALA A 36 -15.82 -2.74 0.64
N ALA A 37 -16.11 -1.82 -0.29
CA ALA A 37 -17.27 -0.95 -0.16
C ALA A 37 -18.62 -1.70 -0.27
N ALA A 38 -18.63 -2.87 -0.92
CA ALA A 38 -19.82 -3.71 -1.09
C ALA A 38 -19.96 -4.79 -0.01
N ASP A 39 -18.89 -5.11 0.74
CA ASP A 39 -18.86 -6.14 1.78
C ASP A 39 -18.34 -5.56 3.11
N PRO A 40 -19.21 -5.33 4.12
CA PRO A 40 -18.81 -4.84 5.44
C PRO A 40 -17.81 -5.72 6.17
N GLY A 41 -17.82 -7.04 5.94
CA GLY A 41 -16.88 -7.98 6.55
C GLY A 41 -15.46 -7.76 6.02
N LEU A 42 -15.34 -7.62 4.70
CA LEU A 42 -14.06 -7.26 4.06
C LEU A 42 -13.60 -5.87 4.47
N LEU A 43 -14.50 -4.88 4.54
CA LEU A 43 -14.15 -3.54 5.01
C LEU A 43 -13.56 -3.56 6.42
N ALA A 44 -14.18 -4.30 7.34
CA ALA A 44 -13.69 -4.46 8.69
C ALA A 44 -12.30 -5.12 8.73
N ALA A 45 -12.05 -6.14 7.90
CA ALA A 45 -10.74 -6.76 7.77
C ALA A 45 -9.68 -5.77 7.24
N VAL A 46 -10.03 -4.97 6.24
CA VAL A 46 -9.15 -3.91 5.70
C VAL A 46 -8.82 -2.88 6.77
N ASP A 47 -9.80 -2.45 7.57
CA ASP A 47 -9.58 -1.49 8.66
C ASP A 47 -8.67 -2.05 9.76
N GLN A 48 -8.85 -3.32 10.15
CA GLN A 48 -7.95 -3.99 11.09
C GLN A 48 -6.52 -4.09 10.54
N HIS A 49 -6.36 -4.45 9.28
CA HIS A 49 -5.05 -4.47 8.64
C HIS A 49 -4.45 -3.05 8.55
N ALA A 50 -5.25 -2.03 8.29
CA ALA A 50 -4.80 -0.64 8.24
C ALA A 50 -4.32 -0.15 9.61
N ALA A 51 -4.99 -0.54 10.70
CA ALA A 51 -4.50 -0.30 12.06
C ALA A 51 -3.14 -1.00 12.28
N GLY A 52 -3.04 -2.28 11.94
CA GLY A 52 -1.79 -3.01 12.10
C GLY A 52 -0.63 -2.47 11.24
N VAL A 53 -0.90 -1.88 10.05
CA VAL A 53 0.12 -1.22 9.22
C VAL A 53 0.63 0.03 9.94
N ARG A 54 -0.28 0.84 10.50
CA ARG A 54 0.11 2.00 11.31
C ARG A 54 0.96 1.57 12.50
N ASP A 55 0.58 0.53 13.22
CA ASP A 55 1.34 0.02 14.36
C ASP A 55 2.76 -0.42 13.97
N SER A 56 2.89 -1.13 12.84
CA SER A 56 4.21 -1.53 12.31
C SER A 56 5.10 -0.34 11.93
N LEU A 57 4.50 0.77 11.48
CA LEU A 57 5.22 1.98 11.06
C LEU A 57 5.41 3.00 12.19
N GLN A 58 4.67 2.87 13.31
CA GLN A 58 4.71 3.79 14.43
C GLN A 58 5.83 3.53 15.44
N GLY A 59 6.69 2.53 15.22
CA GLY A 59 7.89 2.29 16.05
C GLY A 59 8.75 3.53 16.28
N ASP A 60 8.72 4.49 15.34
CA ASP A 60 9.47 5.76 15.42
C ASP A 60 8.64 6.99 15.84
N ARG A 61 7.36 6.84 16.22
CA ARG A 61 6.40 7.97 16.49
C ARG A 61 6.28 9.01 15.37
N ARG A 62 6.69 8.68 14.15
CA ARG A 62 6.64 9.58 12.99
C ARG A 62 5.25 9.61 12.38
N VAL A 63 4.90 10.75 11.78
CA VAL A 63 3.69 10.90 10.97
C VAL A 63 3.74 9.91 9.80
N LEU A 64 2.61 9.25 9.53
CA LEU A 64 2.49 8.33 8.38
C LEU A 64 2.69 9.11 7.07
N THR A 65 3.57 8.62 6.20
CA THR A 65 3.88 9.26 4.91
C THR A 65 3.70 8.30 3.75
N VAL A 66 3.54 8.85 2.54
CA VAL A 66 3.52 8.11 1.26
C VAL A 66 4.79 7.25 1.10
N ALA A 67 5.95 7.80 1.44
CA ALA A 67 7.22 7.07 1.38
C ALA A 67 7.26 5.89 2.36
N ALA A 68 6.77 6.07 3.59
CA ALA A 68 6.71 4.98 4.57
C ALA A 68 5.76 3.85 4.12
N LEU A 69 4.60 4.19 3.56
CA LEU A 69 3.66 3.21 3.01
C LEU A 69 4.22 2.46 1.81
N ALA A 70 4.91 3.15 0.89
CA ALA A 70 5.53 2.52 -0.26
C ALA A 70 6.61 1.52 0.16
N GLY A 71 7.53 1.93 1.04
CA GLY A 71 8.56 1.04 1.57
C GLY A 71 8.00 -0.14 2.37
N TYR A 72 6.91 0.08 3.13
CA TYR A 72 6.22 -0.99 3.83
C TYR A 72 5.65 -2.04 2.87
N ALA A 73 4.94 -1.61 1.82
CA ALA A 73 4.37 -2.52 0.84
C ALA A 73 5.45 -3.31 0.09
N GLU A 74 6.54 -2.65 -0.31
CA GLU A 74 7.67 -3.32 -0.96
C GLU A 74 8.33 -4.34 -0.04
N GLY A 75 8.58 -3.98 1.22
CA GLY A 75 9.19 -4.89 2.19
C GLY A 75 8.31 -6.11 2.49
N VAL A 76 7.01 -5.91 2.70
CA VAL A 76 6.07 -7.01 2.94
C VAL A 76 5.93 -7.92 1.72
N LEU A 77 5.86 -7.36 0.52
CA LEU A 77 5.78 -8.14 -0.71
C LEU A 77 7.08 -8.92 -0.96
N ALA A 78 8.24 -8.29 -0.76
CA ALA A 78 9.54 -8.96 -0.89
C ALA A 78 9.66 -10.14 0.07
N ALA A 79 9.34 -9.92 1.35
CA ALA A 79 9.34 -10.99 2.35
C ALA A 79 8.39 -12.13 1.97
N ALA A 80 7.18 -11.82 1.49
CA ALA A 80 6.23 -12.85 1.06
C ALA A 80 6.76 -13.68 -0.12
N LEU A 81 7.36 -13.03 -1.12
CA LEU A 81 7.98 -13.70 -2.27
C LEU A 81 9.12 -14.61 -1.83
N GLU A 82 9.97 -14.16 -0.92
CA GLU A 82 11.05 -14.98 -0.32
C GLU A 82 10.51 -16.23 0.38
N HIS A 83 9.32 -16.13 0.99
CA HIS A 83 8.64 -17.24 1.67
C HIS A 83 7.71 -18.04 0.74
N GLY A 84 7.84 -17.88 -0.57
CA GLY A 84 7.16 -18.70 -1.58
C GLY A 84 5.74 -18.26 -1.92
N TRP A 85 5.29 -17.09 -1.46
CA TRP A 85 4.04 -16.51 -1.95
C TRP A 85 4.16 -16.26 -3.46
N ARG A 86 3.06 -16.50 -4.18
CA ARG A 86 3.00 -16.30 -5.63
C ARG A 86 1.87 -15.33 -5.96
N PRO A 87 2.13 -14.31 -6.80
CA PRO A 87 1.08 -13.43 -7.28
C PRO A 87 -0.07 -14.20 -7.95
N PRO A 88 -1.33 -13.81 -7.71
CA PRO A 88 -2.47 -14.41 -8.39
C PRO A 88 -2.38 -14.13 -9.89
N VAL A 89 -2.56 -15.18 -10.70
CA VAL A 89 -2.58 -15.11 -12.18
C VAL A 89 -3.99 -14.87 -12.73
N LYS A 90 -5.00 -15.02 -11.89
CA LYS A 90 -6.42 -14.77 -12.18
C LYS A 90 -6.87 -13.50 -11.44
N PRO A 91 -8.01 -12.91 -11.81
CA PRO A 91 -8.64 -11.88 -10.99
C PRO A 91 -8.74 -12.34 -9.53
N ILE A 92 -8.44 -11.44 -8.60
CA ILE A 92 -8.49 -11.72 -7.16
C ILE A 92 -9.94 -11.98 -6.76
N ASP A 93 -10.17 -13.10 -6.08
CA ASP A 93 -11.44 -13.34 -5.39
C ASP A 93 -11.43 -12.59 -4.05
N TRP A 94 -12.22 -11.52 -3.99
CA TRP A 94 -12.34 -10.67 -2.81
C TRP A 94 -13.35 -11.20 -1.79
N ALA A 95 -14.04 -12.31 -2.04
CA ALA A 95 -14.88 -12.95 -1.03
C ALA A 95 -14.03 -13.57 0.09
N GLN A 96 -12.83 -14.06 -0.24
CA GLN A 96 -11.88 -14.65 0.72
C GLN A 96 -10.43 -14.33 0.34
N PRO A 97 -10.03 -13.04 0.38
CA PRO A 97 -8.67 -12.66 0.05
C PRO A 97 -7.70 -13.21 1.10
N ASP A 98 -6.51 -13.59 0.66
CA ASP A 98 -5.47 -13.98 1.59
C ASP A 98 -5.01 -12.80 2.47
N TRP A 99 -4.28 -13.11 3.53
CA TRP A 99 -3.79 -12.12 4.48
C TRP A 99 -2.93 -11.04 3.80
N LEU A 100 -2.09 -11.42 2.83
CA LEU A 100 -1.17 -10.49 2.16
C LEU A 100 -1.94 -9.52 1.28
N LEU A 101 -2.88 -10.00 0.48
CA LEU A 101 -3.75 -9.18 -0.37
C LEU A 101 -4.58 -8.22 0.46
N THR A 102 -5.12 -8.66 1.60
CA THR A 102 -5.83 -7.79 2.55
C THR A 102 -4.90 -6.73 3.15
N ARG A 103 -3.65 -7.10 3.47
CA ARG A 103 -2.63 -6.17 3.98
C ARG A 103 -2.23 -5.12 2.95
N LEU A 104 -2.05 -5.53 1.70
CA LEU A 104 -1.73 -4.63 0.59
C LEU A 104 -2.91 -3.71 0.24
N LEU A 105 -4.15 -4.23 0.29
CA LEU A 105 -5.35 -3.44 0.12
C LEU A 105 -5.48 -2.36 1.21
N ALA A 106 -5.15 -2.70 2.46
CA ALA A 106 -5.10 -1.73 3.55
C ALA A 106 -4.06 -0.62 3.30
N VAL A 107 -2.90 -0.92 2.69
CA VAL A 107 -1.95 0.11 2.28
C VAL A 107 -2.57 1.06 1.24
N CYS A 108 -3.31 0.55 0.26
CA CYS A 108 -4.03 1.39 -0.71
C CYS A 108 -5.08 2.29 -0.03
N ALA A 109 -5.83 1.76 0.94
CA ALA A 109 -6.80 2.54 1.71
C ALA A 109 -6.13 3.67 2.50
N LEU A 110 -4.99 3.38 3.13
CA LEU A 110 -4.16 4.38 3.83
C LEU A 110 -3.62 5.43 2.88
N ALA A 111 -3.07 5.03 1.74
CA ALA A 111 -2.55 5.94 0.73
C ALA A 111 -3.64 6.92 0.24
N ARG A 112 -4.86 6.43 0.01
CA ARG A 112 -6.04 7.26 -0.34
C ARG A 112 -6.32 8.32 0.71
N SER A 113 -6.21 7.95 1.99
CA SER A 113 -6.49 8.85 3.10
C SER A 113 -5.43 9.96 3.25
N LEU A 114 -4.20 9.72 2.80
CA LEU A 114 -3.10 10.70 2.86
C LEU A 114 -3.14 11.69 1.70
N ASP A 115 -3.49 11.23 0.48
CA ASP A 115 -3.74 12.10 -0.66
C ASP A 115 -4.72 11.44 -1.65
N PRO A 116 -5.99 11.85 -1.67
CA PRO A 116 -7.03 11.26 -2.52
C PRO A 116 -6.75 11.37 -4.02
N ARG A 117 -5.87 12.28 -4.45
CA ARG A 117 -5.59 12.56 -5.87
C ARG A 117 -4.68 11.53 -6.54
N HIS A 118 -4.05 10.65 -5.78
CA HIS A 118 -3.08 9.68 -6.31
C HIS A 118 -3.68 8.31 -6.68
N LEU A 119 -5.01 8.17 -6.65
CA LEU A 119 -5.70 6.91 -6.95
C LEU A 119 -6.74 7.03 -8.09
N ALA A 120 -6.67 8.11 -8.87
CA ALA A 120 -7.43 8.25 -10.11
C ALA A 120 -6.58 7.83 -11.32
#